data_AF-A0AA40S594-F1
#
_entry.id   AF-A0AA40S594-F1
#
_cell.length_a   1.000
_cell.length_b   1.000
_cell.length_c   1.000
_cell.angle_alpha   90.00
_cell.angle_beta   90.00
_cell.angle_gamma   90.00
#
_symmetry.space_group_name_H-M   'P 1'
#
loop_
_entity.id
_entity.type
_entity.pdbx_description
1 polymer ?
#
loop_
_entity_poly.entity_id
_entity_poly.type
_entity_poly.pdbx_seq_one_letter_code
_entity_poly.pdbx_strand_id
1 'polypeptide(L)'
;MAKNKRDTDTGVGGVPDTGHPSSKAKVMIYVPHALHRAVKRRAVDEGRSASDLFAEAAHRYLYAAEAPVVTSPIPTTIQSVLSDTSFPRLVEAVEQQGRLLHHLSGRIEMQQAVPSNDTPSRTVGVKSATAMRTMLGMLRRSGADGVDSNELSKAMLSDGFKSGTTENAKAVLRDAGLARYEGRRWYLADV
;
A
#
# COMPACT_ATOMS: atom_id res chain seq x y z
N MET A 1 -2.37 -58.42 -31.24
CA MET A 1 -2.50 -59.09 -29.94
C MET A 1 -1.21 -58.88 -29.15
N ALA A 2 -1.25 -58.16 -28.03
CA ALA A 2 -0.16 -58.15 -27.05
C ALA A 2 -0.78 -57.92 -25.66
N LYS A 3 -0.71 -58.95 -24.81
CA LYS A 3 -1.17 -58.94 -23.42
C LYS A 3 -0.05 -58.38 -22.55
N ASN A 4 -0.30 -57.32 -21.79
CA ASN A 4 0.58 -56.94 -20.68
C ASN A 4 -0.15 -57.18 -19.36
N LYS A 5 0.32 -58.22 -18.65
CA LYS A 5 0.03 -58.52 -17.24
C LYS A 5 0.49 -57.33 -16.40
N ARG A 6 -0.35 -56.91 -15.45
CA ARG A 6 0.08 -56.14 -14.29
C ARG A 6 -0.17 -57.03 -13.07
N ASP A 7 0.91 -57.56 -12.52
CA ASP A 7 0.94 -58.17 -11.21
C ASP A 7 0.88 -57.05 -10.16
N THR A 8 0.02 -57.28 -9.17
CA THR A 8 -0.09 -56.59 -7.89
C THR A 8 1.09 -56.98 -7.00
N ASP A 9 1.72 -56.02 -6.34
CA ASP A 9 2.47 -56.29 -5.12
C ASP A 9 2.22 -55.22 -4.07
N THR A 10 2.10 -55.70 -2.84
CA THR A 10 1.57 -55.06 -1.63
C THR A 10 2.76 -54.75 -0.72
N GLY A 11 3.13 -53.47 -0.63
CA GLY A 11 4.20 -52.99 0.25
C GLY A 11 3.69 -52.45 1.57
N VAL A 12 3.58 -53.35 2.55
CA VAL A 12 3.91 -53.24 3.99
C VAL A 12 3.93 -51.84 4.64
N GLY A 13 3.18 -51.72 5.74
CA GLY A 13 3.09 -50.52 6.58
C GLY A 13 4.42 -50.00 7.11
N GLY A 14 4.65 -48.71 6.88
CA GLY A 14 5.69 -47.92 7.53
C GLY A 14 5.10 -47.11 8.69
N VAL A 15 5.73 -47.22 9.85
CA VAL A 15 5.56 -46.34 11.02
C VAL A 15 5.66 -44.87 10.55
N PRO A 16 4.81 -43.94 11.04
CA PRO A 16 4.92 -42.54 10.66
C PRO A 16 6.28 -42.00 11.12
N ASP A 17 7.11 -41.70 10.12
CA ASP A 17 8.36 -40.97 10.26
C ASP A 17 8.09 -39.68 11.04
N THR A 18 8.69 -39.54 12.22
CA THR A 18 8.68 -38.31 13.02
C THR A 18 9.47 -37.25 12.25
N GLY A 19 8.77 -36.61 11.31
CA GLY A 19 9.31 -35.70 10.32
C GLY A 19 10.22 -34.65 10.95
N HIS A 20 11.52 -34.83 10.76
CA HIS A 20 12.46 -33.73 10.86
C HIS A 20 11.98 -32.63 9.91
N PRO A 21 11.81 -31.38 10.38
CA PRO A 21 11.46 -30.28 9.48
C PRO A 21 12.55 -30.22 8.41
N SER A 22 12.13 -30.45 7.17
CA SER A 22 12.96 -30.33 5.97
C SER A 22 13.89 -29.12 6.12
N SER A 23 15.18 -29.31 5.85
CA SER A 23 16.27 -28.33 6.00
C SER A 23 16.09 -27.04 5.18
N LYS A 24 14.94 -26.86 4.53
CA LYS A 24 14.52 -25.70 3.75
C LYS A 24 13.03 -25.41 3.94
N ALA A 25 12.55 -25.37 5.18
CA ALA A 25 11.20 -24.88 5.46
C ALA A 25 11.10 -23.39 5.06
N LYS A 26 10.49 -23.13 3.89
CA LYS A 26 10.21 -21.77 3.42
C LYS A 26 8.89 -21.29 4.02
N VAL A 27 8.97 -20.34 4.93
CA VAL A 27 7.79 -19.66 5.49
C VAL A 27 7.61 -18.32 4.79
N MET A 28 6.38 -18.05 4.34
CA MET A 28 6.00 -16.76 3.78
C MET A 28 5.22 -15.98 4.82
N ILE A 29 5.74 -14.82 5.24
CA ILE A 29 5.06 -13.94 6.19
C ILE A 29 4.32 -12.86 5.40
N TYR A 30 3.02 -12.73 5.63
CA TYR A 30 2.24 -11.65 5.05
C TYR A 30 2.49 -10.35 5.82
N VAL A 31 2.95 -9.32 5.12
CA VAL A 31 3.20 -7.99 5.68
C VAL A 31 2.18 -7.04 5.09
N PRO A 32 1.39 -6.32 5.91
CA PRO A 32 0.46 -5.30 5.43
C PRO A 32 1.16 -4.27 4.54
N HIS A 33 0.51 -3.85 3.45
CA HIS A 33 1.12 -2.98 2.43
C HIS A 33 1.64 -1.64 2.99
N ALA A 34 0.92 -1.06 3.95
CA ALA A 34 1.33 0.18 4.62
C ALA A 34 2.66 0.01 5.38
N LEU A 35 2.81 -1.10 6.11
CA LEU A 35 4.03 -1.43 6.84
C LEU A 35 5.19 -1.70 5.87
N HIS A 36 4.94 -2.44 4.79
CA HIS A 36 5.94 -2.69 3.76
C HIS A 36 6.44 -1.39 3.10
N ARG A 37 5.56 -0.42 2.84
CA ARG A 37 5.95 0.92 2.36
C ARG A 37 6.79 1.69 3.38
N ALA A 38 6.43 1.62 4.66
CA ALA A 38 7.17 2.30 5.72
C ALA A 38 8.60 1.73 5.86
N VAL A 39 8.75 0.40 5.88
CA VAL A 39 10.06 -0.27 5.93
C VAL A 39 10.90 0.06 4.71
N LYS A 40 10.32 0.12 3.51
CA LYS A 40 11.05 0.51 2.30
C LYS A 40 11.58 1.94 2.35
N ARG A 41 10.79 2.90 2.85
CA ARG A 41 11.27 4.29 3.01
C ARG A 41 12.45 4.35 3.97
N ARG A 42 12.31 3.71 5.12
CA ARG A 42 13.37 3.61 6.12
C ARG A 42 14.64 2.95 5.57
N ALA A 43 14.49 1.90 4.75
CA ALA A 43 15.63 1.23 4.11
C ALA A 43 16.41 2.18 3.19
N VAL A 44 15.70 3.03 2.42
CA VAL A 44 16.33 4.05 1.57
C VAL A 44 17.04 5.09 2.42
N ASP A 45 16.41 5.56 3.50
CA ASP A 45 16.99 6.56 4.41
C ASP A 45 18.26 6.03 5.11
N GLU A 46 18.32 4.74 5.44
CA GLU A 46 19.46 4.08 6.09
C GLU A 46 20.51 3.52 5.10
N GLY A 47 20.25 3.57 3.79
CA GLY A 47 21.13 2.95 2.77
C GLY A 47 21.22 1.42 2.87
N ARG A 48 20.18 0.76 3.39
CA ARG A 48 20.12 -0.69 3.63
C ARG A 48 19.07 -1.36 2.76
N SER A 49 19.10 -2.69 2.67
CA SER A 49 18.01 -3.43 2.00
C SER A 49 16.79 -3.57 2.94
N ALA A 50 15.58 -3.55 2.36
CA ALA A 50 14.37 -3.79 3.15
C ALA A 50 14.33 -5.19 3.77
N SER A 51 14.94 -6.18 3.10
CA SER A 51 15.07 -7.56 3.61
C SER A 51 15.88 -7.62 4.90
N ASP A 52 16.98 -6.87 4.99
CA ASP A 52 17.82 -6.84 6.20
C ASP A 52 17.05 -6.24 7.39
N LEU A 53 16.25 -5.20 7.15
CA LEU A 53 15.41 -4.61 8.19
C LEU A 53 14.34 -5.58 8.68
N PHE A 54 13.72 -6.35 7.78
CA PHE A 54 12.76 -7.39 8.18
C PHE A 54 13.42 -8.52 8.95
N ALA A 55 14.58 -8.99 8.51
CA ALA A 55 15.34 -10.02 9.21
C ALA A 55 15.74 -9.56 10.62
N GLU A 56 16.27 -8.34 10.74
CA GLU A 56 16.64 -7.74 12.03
C GLU A 56 15.43 -7.59 12.95
N ALA A 57 14.29 -7.11 12.44
CA ALA A 57 13.06 -6.97 13.22
C ALA A 57 12.55 -8.34 13.71
N ALA A 58 12.57 -9.36 12.85
CA ALA A 58 12.19 -10.73 13.20
C ALA A 58 13.12 -11.31 14.27
N HIS A 59 14.45 -11.13 14.12
CA HIS A 59 15.43 -11.55 15.12
C HIS A 59 15.20 -10.87 16.47
N ARG A 60 14.97 -9.55 16.49
CA ARG A 60 14.67 -8.81 17.73
C ARG A 60 13.39 -9.30 18.40
N TYR A 61 12.36 -9.57 17.61
CA TYR A 61 11.08 -10.08 18.12
C TYR A 61 11.26 -11.46 18.75
N LEU A 62 11.94 -12.39 18.06
CA LEU A 62 12.21 -13.73 18.58
C LEU A 62 13.09 -13.67 19.84
N TYR A 63 14.12 -12.84 19.84
CA TYR A 63 14.98 -12.66 21.00
C TYR A 63 14.22 -12.08 22.21
N ALA A 64 13.31 -11.13 21.97
CA ALA A 64 12.44 -10.59 23.02
C ALA A 64 11.42 -11.63 23.53
N ALA A 65 11.00 -12.57 22.68
CA ALA A 65 10.07 -13.63 23.04
C ALA A 65 10.73 -14.81 23.78
N GLU A 66 12.03 -15.08 23.52
CA GLU A 66 12.81 -16.14 24.16
C GLU A 66 13.48 -15.72 25.48
N ALA A 67 13.55 -14.41 25.76
CA ALA A 67 13.95 -13.94 27.07
C ALA A 67 12.94 -14.43 28.13
N PRO A 68 13.38 -14.98 29.29
CA PRO A 68 12.47 -15.30 30.37
C PRO A 68 11.75 -14.01 30.74
N VAL A 69 10.45 -14.02 30.49
CA VAL A 69 9.55 -12.91 30.75
C VAL A 69 9.59 -12.65 32.25
N VAL A 70 10.51 -11.79 32.70
CA VAL A 70 10.17 -10.85 33.76
C VAL A 70 8.98 -10.13 33.18
N THR A 71 7.80 -10.47 33.69
CA THR A 71 6.53 -9.80 33.43
C THR A 71 6.68 -8.35 33.85
N SER A 72 7.38 -7.57 33.02
CA SER A 72 7.19 -6.15 32.95
C SER A 72 5.74 -6.00 32.49
N PRO A 73 4.89 -5.33 33.29
CA PRO A 73 3.50 -5.23 32.96
C PRO A 73 3.40 -4.60 31.57
N ILE A 74 2.67 -5.28 30.71
CA ILE A 74 2.03 -4.69 29.54
C ILE A 74 1.59 -3.29 29.98
N PRO A 75 2.00 -2.19 29.33
CA PRO A 75 1.26 -0.95 29.48
C PRO A 75 -0.09 -1.20 28.82
N THR A 76 -0.99 -1.82 29.58
CA THR A 76 -2.43 -1.81 29.34
C THR A 76 -2.88 -0.40 29.64
N THR A 77 -2.48 0.55 28.80
CA THR A 77 -3.03 1.90 28.79
C THR A 77 -3.82 2.08 27.51
N ILE A 78 -4.74 1.15 27.22
CA ILE A 78 -5.89 1.39 26.33
C ILE A 78 -7.22 0.91 26.98
N GLN A 79 -7.19 0.30 28.17
CA GLN A 79 -8.43 -0.09 28.88
C GLN A 79 -8.35 0.20 30.39
N SER A 80 -8.15 1.45 30.77
CA SER A 80 -8.57 1.97 32.10
C SER A 80 -8.44 3.50 32.21
N VAL A 81 -8.97 4.25 31.24
CA VAL A 81 -9.21 5.72 31.40
C VAL A 81 -10.54 6.12 30.75
N LEU A 82 -11.52 5.21 30.74
CA LEU A 82 -12.89 5.50 30.33
C LEU A 82 -13.89 5.43 31.49
N SER A 83 -13.36 5.54 32.71
CA SER A 83 -14.17 5.80 33.89
C SER A 83 -13.59 7.07 34.54
N ASP A 84 -14.32 8.17 34.43
CA ASP A 84 -14.15 9.44 35.15
C ASP A 84 -13.04 10.44 34.75
N THR A 85 -12.81 10.68 33.45
CA THR A 85 -12.23 11.96 33.00
C THR A 85 -13.02 12.63 31.88
N SER A 86 -14.10 13.28 32.33
CA SER A 86 -14.52 14.63 31.95
C SER A 86 -14.60 14.98 30.45
N PHE A 87 -15.84 14.92 29.93
CA PHE A 87 -16.37 15.61 28.75
C PHE A 87 -15.66 16.93 28.33
N PRO A 88 -15.28 17.86 29.25
CA PRO A 88 -14.54 19.07 28.89
C PRO A 88 -13.18 18.83 28.21
N ARG A 89 -12.46 17.73 28.50
CA ARG A 89 -11.18 17.42 27.82
C ARG A 89 -11.38 16.98 26.37
N LEU A 90 -12.50 16.34 26.05
CA LEU A 90 -12.85 16.00 24.66
C LEU A 90 -13.21 17.27 23.87
N VAL A 91 -13.95 18.19 24.46
CA VAL A 91 -14.26 19.49 23.85
C VAL A 91 -12.97 20.28 23.57
N GLU A 92 -12.05 20.33 24.53
CA GLU A 92 -10.75 21.00 24.36
C GLU A 92 -9.89 20.36 23.26
N ALA A 93 -9.85 19.03 23.19
CA ALA A 93 -9.14 18.31 22.14
C ALA A 93 -9.76 18.55 20.74
N VAL A 94 -11.09 18.60 20.64
CA VAL A 94 -11.80 18.89 19.39
C VAL A 94 -11.55 20.33 18.94
N GLU A 95 -11.57 21.30 19.85
CA GLU A 95 -11.22 22.69 19.54
C GLU A 95 -9.77 22.84 19.09
N GLN A 96 -8.84 22.11 19.74
CA GLN A 96 -7.43 22.12 19.37
C GLN A 96 -7.21 21.52 17.97
N GLN A 97 -7.95 20.46 17.62
CA GLN A 97 -7.97 19.91 16.26
C GLN A 97 -8.55 20.90 15.25
N GLY A 98 -9.62 21.62 15.60
CA GLY A 98 -10.22 22.66 14.75
C GLY A 98 -9.23 23.79 14.44
N ARG A 99 -8.46 24.25 15.44
CA ARG A 99 -7.41 25.26 15.27
C ARG A 99 -6.27 24.77 14.37
N LEU A 100 -5.87 23.51 14.52
CA LEU A 100 -4.85 22.87 13.67
C LEU A 100 -5.31 22.78 12.21
N LEU A 101 -6.56 22.37 11.97
CA LEU A 101 -7.14 22.32 10.64
C LEU A 101 -7.22 23.70 10.00
N HIS A 102 -7.67 24.72 10.74
CA HIS A 102 -7.73 26.08 10.23
C HIS A 102 -6.33 26.64 9.87
N HIS A 103 -5.32 26.35 10.68
CA HIS A 103 -3.94 26.72 10.40
C HIS A 103 -3.37 26.00 9.17
N LEU A 104 -3.71 24.73 8.97
CA LEU A 104 -3.32 23.99 7.76
C LEU A 104 -4.01 24.53 6.51
N SER A 105 -5.30 24.85 6.58
CA SER A 105 -6.03 25.48 5.47
C SER A 105 -5.42 26.84 5.10
N GLY A 106 -5.11 27.68 6.08
CA GLY A 106 -4.44 28.97 5.84
C GLY A 106 -3.07 28.81 5.18
N ARG A 107 -2.28 27.78 5.56
CA ARG A 107 -0.99 27.49 4.90
C ARG A 107 -1.15 27.02 3.46
N ILE A 108 -2.22 26.28 3.15
CA ILE A 108 -2.51 25.83 1.78
C ILE A 108 -2.93 27.02 0.91
N GLU A 109 -3.76 27.92 1.42
CA GLU A 109 -4.16 29.15 0.74
C GLU A 109 -2.98 30.09 0.50
N MET A 110 -2.11 30.27 1.50
CA MET A 110 -0.88 31.08 1.34
C MET A 110 0.10 30.47 0.33
N GLN A 111 0.14 29.14 0.18
CA GLN A 111 0.97 28.48 -0.84
C GLN A 111 0.39 28.58 -2.25
N GLN A 112 -0.90 28.86 -2.41
CA GLN A 112 -1.52 29.10 -3.71
C GLN A 112 -1.33 30.54 -4.22
N ALA A 113 -0.98 31.48 -3.35
CA ALA A 113 -0.84 32.90 -3.69
C ALA A 113 0.55 33.31 -4.25
N VAL A 114 1.49 32.37 -4.44
CA VAL A 114 2.82 32.69 -5.00
C VAL A 114 2.84 32.40 -6.50
N PRO A 115 3.08 33.41 -7.37
CA PRO A 115 3.28 33.14 -8.79
C PRO A 115 4.58 32.33 -8.97
N SER A 116 4.42 31.17 -9.60
CA SER A 116 5.48 30.18 -9.82
C SER A 116 6.67 30.77 -10.57
N ASN A 117 7.80 30.92 -9.89
CA ASN A 117 9.12 31.02 -10.53
C ASN A 117 9.94 29.76 -10.23
N ASP A 118 10.65 29.33 -11.26
CA ASP A 118 11.34 28.05 -11.48
C ASP A 118 12.08 27.42 -10.29
N THR A 119 11.78 26.13 -10.03
CA THR A 119 12.76 25.17 -9.52
C THR A 119 12.55 23.78 -10.15
N PRO A 120 13.60 23.03 -10.57
CA PRO A 120 13.44 21.89 -11.47
C PRO A 120 12.96 20.59 -10.79
N SER A 121 12.98 20.49 -9.46
CA SER A 121 12.84 19.20 -8.75
C SER A 121 11.43 18.88 -8.22
N ARG A 122 10.49 19.86 -8.25
CA ARG A 122 9.08 19.66 -7.83
C ARG A 122 8.16 19.21 -8.97
N THR A 123 8.68 19.10 -10.19
CA THR A 123 7.89 18.95 -11.43
C THR A 123 7.36 17.55 -11.67
N VAL A 124 7.99 16.50 -11.11
CA VAL A 124 7.60 15.10 -11.36
C VAL A 124 6.22 14.81 -10.76
N GLY A 125 5.97 15.26 -9.52
CA GLY A 125 4.66 15.10 -8.87
C GLY A 125 3.56 15.91 -9.54
N VAL A 126 3.87 17.13 -10.01
CA VAL A 126 2.90 18.01 -10.68
C VAL A 126 2.46 17.40 -12.01
N LYS A 127 3.39 16.87 -12.83
CA LYS A 127 3.03 16.26 -14.12
C LYS A 127 2.15 15.02 -13.96
N SER A 128 2.43 14.16 -12.97
CA SER A 128 1.56 13.01 -12.68
C SER A 128 0.20 13.44 -12.14
N ALA A 129 0.13 14.45 -11.28
CA ALA A 129 -1.15 14.99 -10.80
C ALA A 129 -2.00 15.58 -11.93
N THR A 130 -1.39 16.35 -12.83
CA THR A 130 -2.08 16.88 -14.02
C THR A 130 -2.55 15.76 -14.94
N ALA A 131 -1.70 14.74 -15.18
CA ALA A 131 -2.08 13.59 -15.99
C ALA A 131 -3.28 12.82 -15.40
N MET A 132 -3.29 12.61 -14.08
CA MET A 132 -4.42 11.97 -13.39
C MET A 132 -5.70 12.81 -13.51
N ARG A 133 -5.61 14.14 -13.33
CA ARG A 133 -6.76 15.04 -13.48
C ARG A 133 -7.31 15.04 -14.90
N THR A 134 -6.45 15.08 -15.91
CA THR A 134 -6.85 15.00 -17.32
C THR A 134 -7.53 13.66 -17.62
N MET A 135 -6.95 12.55 -17.17
CA MET A 135 -7.51 11.21 -17.35
C MET A 135 -8.89 11.08 -16.70
N LEU A 136 -9.06 11.53 -15.45
CA LEU A 136 -10.36 11.55 -14.78
C LEU A 136 -11.38 12.42 -15.53
N GLY A 137 -10.95 13.56 -16.08
CA GLY A 137 -11.80 14.40 -16.92
C GLY A 137 -12.26 13.70 -18.21
N MET A 138 -11.40 12.91 -18.84
CA MET A 138 -11.76 12.10 -20.01
C MET A 138 -12.76 11.00 -19.63
N LEU A 139 -12.46 10.22 -18.59
CA LEU A 139 -13.34 9.15 -18.12
C LEU A 139 -14.73 9.68 -17.71
N ARG A 140 -14.79 10.84 -17.05
CA ARG A 140 -16.05 11.50 -16.68
C ARG A 140 -16.88 11.92 -17.90
N ARG A 141 -16.24 12.41 -18.97
CA ARG A 141 -16.95 12.80 -20.21
C ARG A 141 -17.51 11.60 -20.97
N SER A 142 -16.83 10.46 -20.90
CA SER A 142 -17.27 9.23 -21.57
C SER A 142 -18.37 8.48 -20.83
N GLY A 143 -18.63 8.83 -19.56
CA GLY A 143 -19.75 8.28 -18.79
C GLY A 143 -19.72 6.75 -18.67
N ALA A 144 -20.89 6.13 -18.82
CA ALA A 144 -21.05 4.68 -18.67
C ALA A 144 -20.36 3.86 -19.78
N ASP A 145 -20.12 4.46 -20.95
CA ASP A 145 -19.48 3.78 -22.07
C ASP A 145 -17.99 3.53 -21.81
N GLY A 146 -17.36 4.33 -20.96
CA GLY A 146 -15.91 4.27 -20.72
C GLY A 146 -15.08 4.69 -21.93
N VAL A 147 -13.75 4.56 -21.82
CA VAL A 147 -12.80 4.95 -22.86
C VAL A 147 -11.94 3.75 -23.25
N ASP A 148 -11.79 3.48 -24.55
CA ASP A 148 -10.86 2.45 -25.01
C ASP A 148 -9.41 2.76 -24.60
N SER A 149 -8.64 1.74 -24.22
CA SER A 149 -7.26 1.93 -23.75
C SER A 149 -6.35 2.62 -24.78
N ASN A 150 -6.53 2.33 -26.08
CA ASN A 150 -5.74 2.93 -27.14
C ASN A 150 -6.18 4.38 -27.36
N GLU A 151 -7.49 4.63 -27.35
CA GLU A 151 -8.05 5.98 -27.45
C GLU A 151 -7.57 6.87 -26.30
N LEU A 152 -7.64 6.38 -25.06
CA LEU A 152 -7.15 7.09 -23.89
C LEU A 152 -5.65 7.41 -24.00
N SER A 153 -4.86 6.44 -24.45
CA SER A 153 -3.41 6.63 -24.58
C SER A 153 -3.07 7.64 -25.68
N LYS A 154 -3.82 7.63 -26.79
CA LYS A 154 -3.69 8.61 -27.89
C LYS A 154 -4.12 10.01 -27.47
N ALA A 155 -5.21 10.12 -26.72
CA ALA A 155 -5.68 11.40 -26.19
C ALA A 155 -4.67 12.00 -25.21
N MET A 156 -4.16 11.19 -24.28
CA MET A 156 -3.11 11.60 -23.34
C MET A 156 -1.81 12.01 -24.05
N LEU A 157 -1.41 11.30 -25.12
CA LEU A 157 -0.25 11.69 -25.92
C LEU A 157 -0.47 13.01 -26.65
N SER A 158 -1.68 13.25 -27.16
CA SER A 158 -2.06 14.51 -27.83
C SER A 158 -2.03 15.69 -26.86
N ASP A 159 -2.34 15.45 -25.58
CA ASP A 159 -2.20 16.41 -24.48
C ASP A 159 -0.74 16.58 -23.97
N GLY A 160 0.23 15.95 -24.65
CA GLY A 160 1.66 16.09 -24.35
C GLY A 160 2.19 15.19 -23.25
N PHE A 161 1.42 14.20 -22.80
CA PHE A 161 1.88 13.24 -21.78
C PHE A 161 2.70 12.10 -22.41
N LYS A 162 3.84 11.79 -21.81
CA LYS A 162 4.67 10.64 -22.19
C LYS A 162 3.98 9.33 -21.76
N SER A 163 4.20 8.26 -22.51
CA SER A 163 3.66 6.92 -22.23
C SER A 163 3.85 6.49 -20.77
N GLY A 164 5.07 6.64 -20.20
CA GLY A 164 5.33 6.28 -18.81
C GLY A 164 4.53 7.10 -17.78
N THR A 165 4.23 8.37 -18.06
CA THR A 165 3.39 9.20 -17.18
C THR A 165 1.93 8.75 -17.23
N THR A 166 1.45 8.38 -18.42
CA THR A 166 0.10 7.84 -18.64
C THR A 166 -0.08 6.49 -17.93
N GLU A 167 0.88 5.58 -18.06
CA GLU A 167 0.84 4.28 -17.38
C GLU A 167 0.92 4.42 -15.85
N ASN A 168 1.74 5.33 -15.35
CA ASN A 168 1.77 5.63 -13.91
C ASN A 168 0.42 6.19 -13.42
N ALA A 169 -0.20 7.10 -14.18
CA ALA A 169 -1.53 7.64 -13.85
C ALA A 169 -2.60 6.53 -13.82
N LYS A 170 -2.61 5.63 -14.82
CA LYS A 170 -3.50 4.45 -14.86
C LYS A 170 -3.33 3.58 -13.61
N ALA A 171 -2.08 3.24 -13.27
CA ALA A 171 -1.78 2.42 -12.11
C ALA A 171 -2.25 3.08 -10.80
N VAL A 172 -1.95 4.36 -10.60
CA VAL A 172 -2.33 5.08 -9.38
C VAL A 172 -3.85 5.21 -9.25
N LEU A 173 -4.56 5.56 -10.33
CA LEU A 173 -6.03 5.67 -10.29
C LEU A 173 -6.72 4.34 -10.05
N ARG A 174 -6.17 3.24 -10.59
CA ARG A 174 -6.65 1.89 -10.33
C ARG A 174 -6.41 1.46 -8.89
N ASP A 175 -5.20 1.68 -8.38
CA ASP A 175 -4.82 1.32 -7.01
C ASP A 175 -5.61 2.14 -5.98
N ALA A 176 -5.98 3.38 -6.32
CA ALA A 176 -6.85 4.23 -5.51
C ALA A 176 -8.34 3.85 -5.61
N GLY A 177 -8.71 2.90 -6.46
CA GLY A 177 -10.11 2.51 -6.69
C GLY A 177 -10.94 3.59 -7.38
N LEU A 178 -10.33 4.58 -8.04
CA LEU A 178 -11.02 5.67 -8.74
C LEU A 178 -11.31 5.34 -10.21
N ALA A 179 -10.58 4.39 -10.77
CA ALA A 179 -10.79 3.89 -12.12
C ALA A 179 -10.70 2.36 -12.16
N ARG A 180 -11.51 1.74 -13.01
CA ARG A 180 -11.45 0.30 -13.29
C ARG A 180 -11.17 0.05 -14.76
N TYR A 181 -10.52 -1.07 -15.04
CA TYR A 181 -10.22 -1.51 -16.40
C TYR A 181 -10.94 -2.83 -16.67
N GLU A 182 -11.86 -2.82 -17.64
CA GLU A 182 -12.72 -3.97 -17.96
C GLU A 182 -12.95 -4.03 -19.47
N GLY A 183 -12.85 -5.21 -20.08
CA GLY A 183 -13.16 -5.37 -21.51
C GLY A 183 -12.36 -4.47 -22.46
N ARG A 184 -11.11 -4.10 -22.10
CA ARG A 184 -10.24 -3.12 -22.79
C ARG A 184 -10.61 -1.65 -22.66
N ARG A 185 -11.60 -1.35 -21.82
CA ARG A 185 -12.05 0.01 -21.54
C ARG A 185 -11.75 0.42 -20.12
N TRP A 186 -11.45 1.70 -19.96
CA TRP A 186 -11.30 2.36 -18.68
C TRP A 186 -12.61 3.04 -18.31
N TYR A 187 -13.04 2.82 -17.08
CA TYR A 187 -14.25 3.42 -16.52
C TYR A 187 -13.89 4.17 -15.24
N LEU A 188 -14.69 5.19 -14.92
CA LEU A 188 -14.70 5.75 -13.58
C LEU A 188 -15.29 4.70 -12.64
N ALA A 189 -14.70 4.50 -11.47
CA ALA A 189 -15.34 3.69 -10.45
C ALA A 189 -16.53 4.45 -9.87
N ASP A 190 -17.66 3.78 -9.68
CA ASP A 190 -18.79 4.33 -8.93
C ASP A 190 -18.34 4.48 -7.48
N VAL A 191 -18.17 5.74 -7.04
CA VAL A 191 -17.88 6.10 -5.65
C VAL A 191 -19.20 6.29 -4.91
#